data_AF-A0A538HA31-F1
#
_entry.id   AF-A0A538HA31-F1
#
_cell.length_a   1.000
_cell.length_b   1.000
_cell.length_c   1.000
_cell.angle_alpha   90.00
_cell.angle_beta   90.00
_cell.angle_gamma   90.00
#
_symmetry.space_group_name_H-M   'P 1'
#
loop_
_entity.id
_entity.type
_entity.pdbx_description
1 polymer ?
#
loop_
_entity_poly.entity_id
_entity_poly.type
_entity_poly.pdbx_seq_one_letter_code
_entity_poly.pdbx_strand_id
1 'polypeptide(L)' 'RVLDTRARSSTSGFARMPPEVVDRVVAAVERDLRDGTWDARHGRLRKFAEYDAGLRLVVSNSA' A
#
# COMPACT_ATOMS: atom_id res chain seq x y z
N ARG A 1 0.42 7.62 -0.25
CA ARG A 1 1.31 7.83 0.92
C ARG A 1 2.51 6.89 0.95
N VAL A 2 2.57 5.82 0.14
CA VAL A 2 3.75 4.93 0.14
C VAL A 2 5.07 5.64 -0.19
N LEU A 3 5.05 6.77 -0.91
CA LEU A 3 6.23 7.61 -1.19
C LEU A 3 6.68 8.47 0.01
N ASP A 4 5.83 8.68 1.01
CA ASP A 4 6.15 9.42 2.22
C ASP A 4 6.90 8.52 3.21
N THR A 5 8.13 8.90 3.54
CA THR A 5 8.97 8.18 4.49
C THR A 5 8.30 8.03 5.86
N ARG A 6 7.60 9.06 6.36
CA ARG A 6 6.94 8.98 7.68
C ARG A 6 5.86 7.90 7.68
N ALA A 7 5.07 7.81 6.62
CA ALA A 7 4.04 6.79 6.50
C ALA A 7 4.63 5.37 6.50
N ARG A 8 5.77 5.17 5.82
CA ARG A 8 6.51 3.89 5.85
C ARG A 8 7.07 3.59 7.24
N SER A 9 7.70 4.56 7.90
CA SER A 9 8.26 4.40 9.25
C SER A 9 7.20 4.07 10.31
N SER A 10 5.95 4.50 10.12
CA SER A 10 4.82 4.15 11.00
C SER A 10 4.20 2.78 10.71
N THR A 11 4.72 2.02 9.75
CA THR A 11 4.19 0.70 9.35
C THR A 11 5.26 -0.37 9.55
N SER A 12 5.10 -1.22 10.58
CA SER A 12 6.11 -2.21 10.99
C SER A 12 6.53 -3.21 9.90
N GLY A 13 5.66 -3.46 8.92
CA GLY A 13 5.99 -4.28 7.75
C GLY A 13 7.18 -3.74 6.96
N PHE A 14 7.26 -2.42 6.75
CA PHE A 14 8.41 -1.81 6.06
C PHE A 14 9.69 -1.89 6.90
N ALA A 15 9.58 -1.74 8.22
CA ALA A 15 10.74 -1.82 9.13
C ALA A 15 11.40 -3.21 9.16
N ARG A 16 10.67 -4.26 8.77
CA ARG A 16 11.17 -5.65 8.69
C ARG A 16 11.73 -6.02 7.32
N MET A 17 11.58 -5.16 6.32
CA MET A 17 12.09 -5.41 4.97
C MET A 17 13.56 -4.97 4.85
N PRO A 18 14.36 -5.64 4.02
CA PRO A 18 15.67 -5.13 3.65
C PRO A 18 15.56 -3.76 2.99
N PRO A 19 16.43 -2.78 3.33
CA PRO A 19 16.33 -1.41 2.81
C PRO A 19 16.32 -1.34 1.28
N GLU A 20 17.13 -2.15 0.61
CA GLU A 20 17.24 -2.19 -0.85
C GLU A 20 15.94 -2.62 -1.53
N VAL A 21 15.10 -3.41 -0.85
CA VAL A 21 13.77 -3.77 -1.35
C VAL A 21 12.84 -2.57 -1.29
N VAL A 22 12.87 -1.83 -0.19
CA VAL A 22 12.05 -0.62 -0.01
C VAL A 22 12.45 0.43 -1.04
N ASP A 23 13.74 0.71 -1.20
CA ASP A 23 14.25 1.71 -2.15
C ASP A 23 13.84 1.39 -3.58
N ARG A 24 14.01 0.13 -4.00
CA ARG A 24 13.59 -0.33 -5.34
C ARG A 24 12.09 -0.14 -5.57
N VAL A 25 11.26 -0.49 -4.59
CA VAL A 25 9.80 -0.35 -4.70
C VAL A 25 9.38 1.12 -4.74
N VAL A 26 10.00 1.97 -3.91
CA VAL A 26 9.70 3.40 -3.89
C VAL A 26 10.05 4.05 -5.23
N ALA A 27 11.23 3.77 -5.78
CA ALA A 27 11.64 4.27 -7.09
C ALA A 27 10.70 3.79 -8.21
N ALA A 28 10.28 2.53 -8.18
CA ALA A 28 9.35 1.98 -9.16
C ALA A 28 7.97 2.64 -9.07
N VAL A 29 7.42 2.82 -7.86
CA VAL A 29 6.12 3.49 -7.66
C VAL A 29 6.20 4.95 -8.07
N GLU A 30 7.29 5.65 -7.77
CA GLU A 30 7.46 7.04 -8.17
C GLU A 30 7.48 7.20 -9.69
N ARG A 31 8.22 6.34 -10.40
CA ARG A 31 8.22 6.31 -11.87
C ARG A 31 6.82 6.04 -12.42
N ASP A 32 6.17 4.98 -11.96
CA ASP A 32 4.86 4.55 -12.50
C ASP A 32 3.76 5.59 -12.23
N LEU A 33 3.87 6.37 -11.14
CA LEU A 33 2.97 7.48 -10.88
C LEU A 33 3.28 8.68 -11.79
N ARG A 34 4.55 8.94 -12.10
CA ARG A 34 4.97 10.06 -12.95
C ARG A 34 4.59 9.87 -14.42
N ASP A 35 4.73 8.66 -14.94
CA ASP A 35 4.45 8.35 -16.35
C ASP A 35 3.03 7.83 -16.61
N GLY A 36 2.22 7.67 -15.55
CA GLY A 36 0.84 7.19 -15.64
C GLY A 36 0.69 5.67 -15.76
N THR A 37 1.77 4.89 -15.74
CA THR A 37 1.72 3.42 -15.77
C THR A 37 0.87 2.85 -14.63
N TRP A 38 0.98 3.44 -13.43
CA TRP A 38 0.17 3.02 -12.29
C TRP A 38 -1.31 3.24 -12.57
N ASP A 39 -1.64 4.37 -13.20
CA ASP A 39 -3.01 4.73 -13.55
C ASP A 39 -3.62 3.79 -14.57
N ALA A 40 -2.88 3.50 -15.63
CA ALA A 40 -3.29 2.57 -16.68
C ALA A 40 -3.60 1.17 -16.10
N ARG A 41 -2.82 0.70 -15.13
CA ARG A 41 -2.99 -0.63 -14.51
C ARG A 41 -4.04 -0.67 -13.41
N HIS A 42 -4.10 0.38 -12.58
CA HIS A 42 -4.80 0.33 -11.29
C HIS A 42 -5.80 1.47 -11.08
N GLY A 43 -5.90 2.43 -12.01
CA GLY A 43 -6.74 3.62 -11.87
C GLY A 43 -8.23 3.32 -11.64
N ARG A 44 -8.71 2.15 -12.12
CA ARG A 44 -10.06 1.64 -11.83
C ARG A 44 -10.36 1.52 -10.34
N LEU A 45 -9.35 1.29 -9.49
CA LEU A 45 -9.53 1.11 -8.05
C LEU A 45 -10.12 2.36 -7.37
N ARG A 46 -9.83 3.56 -7.90
CA ARG A 46 -10.37 4.82 -7.37
C ARG A 46 -11.87 5.02 -7.66
N LYS A 47 -12.48 4.14 -8.47
CA LYS A 47 -13.93 4.18 -8.75
C LYS A 47 -14.74 3.41 -7.69
N PHE A 48 -14.10 2.63 -6.84
CA PHE A 48 -14.78 1.91 -5.76
C PHE A 48 -14.89 2.79 -4.52
N ALA A 49 -16.06 2.79 -3.89
CA ALA A 49 -16.28 3.44 -2.61
C ALA A 49 -15.54 2.73 -1.46
N GLU A 50 -15.29 1.43 -1.61
CA GLU A 50 -14.63 0.59 -0.63
C GLU A 50 -13.69 -0.42 -1.29
N TYR A 51 -12.72 -0.92 -0.51
CA TYR A 51 -11.81 -1.99 -0.91
C TYR A 51 -11.62 -2.94 0.26
N ASP A 52 -12.11 -4.17 0.13
CA ASP A 52 -11.89 -5.21 1.13
C ASP A 52 -10.47 -5.76 1.01
N ALA A 53 -9.59 -5.29 1.91
CA ALA A 53 -8.22 -5.75 2.04
C ALA A 53 -8.06 -6.94 3.02
N GLY A 54 -9.15 -7.58 3.44
CA GLY A 54 -9.13 -8.78 4.28
C GLY A 54 -9.11 -8.51 5.78
N LEU A 55 -9.35 -7.28 6.24
CA LEU A 55 -9.50 -7.00 7.67
C LEU A 55 -10.78 -7.67 8.18
N ARG A 56 -10.67 -8.45 9.26
CA ARG A 56 -11.79 -9.15 9.88
C ARG A 56 -11.81 -8.89 11.36
N LEU A 57 -13.00 -8.65 11.90
CA LEU A 57 -13.26 -8.63 13.33
C LEU A 57 -13.77 -10.02 13.73
N VAL A 58 -13.01 -10.71 14.58
CA VAL A 58 -13.43 -12.00 15.17
C VAL A 58 -14.11 -11.69 16.49
N VAL A 59 -15.36 -12.11 16.64
CA VAL A 59 -16.16 -11.90 17.86
C VAL A 59 -16.52 -13.24 18.47
N SER A 60 -16.52 -13.30 19.80
CA SER A 60 -17.15 -14.40 20.53
C SER A 60 -18.57 -13.98 20.88
N ASN A 61 -19.56 -14.79 20.52
CA ASN A 61 -20.92 -14.61 21.01
C ASN A 61 -21.08 -15.44 22.28
N SER A 62 -21.44 -14.81 23.40
CA SER A 62 -21.96 -15.54 24.56
C SER A 62 -23.43 -15.90 24.30
N ALA A 63 -23.82 -17.12 24.68
CA ALA A 63 -25.22 -17.55 24.73
C ALA A 63 -25.87 -17.10 26.04
#